data_AF-A0A1Q3ENZ4-F1
#
_entry.id   AF-A0A1Q3ENZ4-F1
#
_cell.length_a   1.000
_cell.length_b   1.000
_cell.length_c   1.000
_cell.angle_alpha   90.00
_cell.angle_beta   90.00
_cell.angle_gamma   90.00
#
_symmetry.space_group_name_H-M   'P 1'
#
loop_
_entity.id
_entity.type
_entity.pdbx_description
1 polymer ?
#
loop_
_entity_poly.entity_id
_entity_poly.type
_entity_poly.pdbx_seq_one_letter_code
_entity_poly.pdbx_strand_id
1 'polypeptide(L)'
;MSIAAAAGDLEPPRYTPREQATTSSDENTPPEYSITYSFSALSANSMLLLPPLASPETRPRYHISVSQNCFTPMSWITTARRSSAADGEILGEFELGIQMGGMGSSERRPTIFMHGRGPDEGEKWLEDVYNDNYAHHVTWQLPPGQGHLYWDILRSNKKCYASNSPRPHPLLAEFIPQPSNSNSRLRPSPRSSLSHSYQSYQLKVYPQGFEYLDDILLSALVYERKRTTPCFQTKAPASVAKMKYERYPVIASSVSSSSSVRSSVTSSISIQASNSSTSRAAGSEASIHYL
;
A
#
# COMPACT_ATOMS: atom_id res chain seq x y z
N MET A 1 -48.13 -5.73 -68.26
CA MET A 1 -48.24 -6.28 -66.90
C MET A 1 -47.42 -5.37 -65.99
N SER A 2 -48.08 -4.52 -65.21
CA SER A 2 -47.45 -3.50 -64.37
C SER A 2 -47.67 -3.91 -62.91
N ILE A 3 -46.58 -4.11 -62.17
CA ILE A 3 -46.62 -4.51 -60.76
C ILE A 3 -46.30 -3.26 -59.93
N ALA A 4 -47.30 -2.75 -59.21
CA ALA A 4 -47.16 -1.65 -58.27
C ALA A 4 -46.61 -2.19 -56.94
N ALA A 5 -45.49 -1.65 -56.48
CA ALA A 5 -44.91 -1.95 -55.17
C ALA A 5 -45.55 -1.04 -54.10
N ALA A 6 -46.18 -1.66 -53.12
CA ALA A 6 -46.72 -0.99 -51.94
C ALA A 6 -45.58 -0.70 -50.94
N ALA A 7 -45.34 0.57 -50.66
CA ALA A 7 -44.49 1.01 -49.56
C ALA A 7 -45.27 0.84 -48.25
N GLY A 8 -44.85 -0.09 -47.41
CA GLY A 8 -45.35 -0.26 -46.05
C GLY A 8 -44.57 0.62 -45.09
N ASP A 9 -45.25 1.57 -44.46
CA ASP A 9 -44.74 2.39 -43.35
C ASP A 9 -44.43 1.50 -42.14
N LEU A 10 -43.14 1.31 -41.86
CA LEU A 10 -42.66 0.73 -40.61
C LEU A 10 -42.49 1.84 -39.58
N GLU A 11 -43.44 1.96 -38.66
CA GLU A 11 -43.35 2.87 -37.50
C GLU A 11 -42.13 2.47 -36.64
N PRO A 12 -41.22 3.41 -36.31
CA PRO A 12 -40.06 3.11 -35.50
C PRO A 12 -40.49 2.69 -34.08
N PRO A 13 -39.80 1.71 -33.45
CA PRO A 13 -40.16 1.24 -32.13
C PRO A 13 -40.11 2.38 -31.12
N ARG A 14 -41.26 2.67 -30.49
CA ARG A 14 -41.38 3.64 -29.41
C ARG A 14 -40.50 3.21 -28.25
N TYR A 15 -39.48 4.01 -27.97
CA TYR A 15 -38.62 3.86 -26.81
C TYR A 15 -39.46 4.10 -25.55
N THR A 16 -39.82 3.03 -24.83
CA THR A 16 -40.36 3.17 -23.47
C THR A 16 -39.21 3.56 -22.56
N PRO A 17 -39.28 4.68 -21.82
CA PRO A 17 -38.30 5.01 -20.80
C PRO A 17 -38.28 3.87 -19.80
N ARG A 18 -37.18 3.11 -19.80
CA ARG A 18 -36.94 2.06 -18.82
C ARG A 18 -36.86 2.74 -17.46
N GLU A 19 -37.90 2.55 -16.67
CA GLU A 19 -38.01 2.96 -15.28
C GLU A 19 -36.76 2.47 -14.54
N GLN A 20 -35.76 3.36 -14.42
CA GLN A 20 -34.56 3.12 -13.65
C GLN A 20 -34.99 3.10 -12.20
N ALA A 21 -35.22 1.90 -11.67
CA ALA A 21 -35.36 1.68 -10.25
C ALA A 21 -34.09 2.22 -9.56
N THR A 22 -34.21 3.42 -9.00
CA THR A 22 -33.24 4.02 -8.10
C THR A 22 -33.27 3.27 -6.78
N THR A 23 -32.72 2.06 -6.75
CA THR A 23 -32.26 1.44 -5.51
C THR A 23 -30.89 1.99 -5.19
N SER A 24 -30.84 3.29 -4.85
CA SER A 24 -29.70 3.93 -4.20
C SER A 24 -29.60 3.40 -2.77
N SER A 25 -29.26 2.13 -2.65
CA SER A 25 -28.93 1.50 -1.38
C SER A 25 -27.61 2.14 -0.92
N ASP A 26 -27.53 2.53 0.35
CA ASP A 26 -26.35 3.08 1.01
C ASP A 26 -25.12 2.14 0.91
N GLU A 27 -24.52 2.05 -0.28
CA GLU A 27 -23.38 1.17 -0.61
C GLU A 27 -22.09 1.59 0.14
N ASN A 28 -22.11 2.75 0.79
CA ASN A 28 -20.98 3.29 1.55
C ASN A 28 -21.04 3.06 3.06
N THR A 29 -22.06 2.39 3.61
CA THR A 29 -22.05 2.10 5.05
C THR A 29 -21.03 0.99 5.34
N PRO A 30 -20.00 1.25 6.17
CA PRO A 30 -19.00 0.23 6.49
C PRO A 30 -19.66 -0.97 7.20
N PRO A 31 -19.22 -2.21 6.92
CA PRO A 31 -19.77 -3.39 7.57
C PRO A 31 -19.65 -3.32 9.10
N GLU A 32 -20.72 -3.68 9.81
CA GLU A 32 -20.73 -3.74 11.29
C GLU A 32 -19.91 -4.89 11.86
N TYR A 33 -19.54 -5.87 11.02
CA TYR A 33 -18.81 -7.07 11.41
C TYR A 33 -17.49 -7.20 10.63
N SER A 34 -16.55 -7.94 11.20
CA SER A 34 -15.28 -8.21 10.52
C SER A 34 -15.47 -9.19 9.35
N ILE A 35 -14.82 -8.93 8.22
CA ILE A 35 -14.84 -9.80 7.05
C ILE A 35 -13.46 -10.43 6.86
N THR A 36 -13.41 -11.76 6.71
CA THR A 36 -12.18 -12.50 6.40
C THR A 36 -12.11 -12.80 4.92
N TYR A 37 -11.26 -12.07 4.21
CA TYR A 37 -10.98 -12.32 2.81
C TYR A 37 -9.97 -13.44 2.62
N SER A 38 -10.08 -14.17 1.50
CA SER A 38 -9.13 -15.19 1.08
C SER A 38 -8.48 -14.80 -0.24
N PHE A 39 -7.16 -14.95 -0.35
CA PHE A 39 -6.46 -14.80 -1.62
C PHE A 39 -6.56 -16.10 -2.40
N SER A 40 -7.11 -16.04 -3.61
CA SER A 40 -7.30 -17.18 -4.50
C SER A 40 -6.52 -16.99 -5.80
N ALA A 41 -5.65 -17.95 -6.14
CA ALA A 41 -4.91 -17.90 -7.40
C ALA A 41 -5.88 -17.92 -8.59
N LEU A 42 -5.70 -16.99 -9.52
CA LEU A 42 -6.47 -16.90 -10.76
C LEU A 42 -5.65 -17.40 -11.95
N SER A 43 -4.35 -17.07 -11.98
CA SER A 43 -3.39 -17.53 -12.98
C SER A 43 -2.01 -17.71 -12.34
N ALA A 44 -0.98 -18.00 -13.15
CA ALA A 44 0.40 -18.09 -12.67
C ALA A 44 0.90 -16.77 -12.04
N ASN A 45 0.37 -15.63 -12.49
CA ASN A 45 0.84 -14.31 -12.13
C ASN A 45 -0.28 -13.40 -11.61
N SER A 46 -1.45 -13.96 -11.29
CA SER A 46 -2.55 -13.17 -10.74
C SER A 46 -3.39 -13.95 -9.73
N MET A 47 -4.02 -13.19 -8.84
CA MET A 47 -4.90 -13.71 -7.80
C MET A 47 -6.04 -12.73 -7.52
N LEU A 48 -7.08 -13.22 -6.88
CA LEU A 48 -8.26 -12.47 -6.46
C LEU A 48 -8.35 -12.42 -4.94
N LEU A 49 -8.79 -11.29 -4.41
CA LEU A 49 -9.21 -11.19 -3.02
C LEU A 49 -10.71 -11.45 -2.91
N LEU A 50 -11.07 -12.64 -2.41
CA LEU A 50 -12.44 -13.13 -2.33
C LEU A 50 -13.03 -12.92 -0.93
N PRO A 51 -14.25 -12.38 -0.79
CA PRO A 51 -14.97 -12.40 0.48
C PRO A 51 -15.41 -13.83 0.85
N PRO A 52 -15.85 -14.07 2.10
CA PRO A 52 -16.48 -15.34 2.47
C PRO A 52 -17.71 -15.66 1.62
N LEU A 53 -17.96 -16.93 1.33
CA LEU A 53 -19.17 -17.37 0.59
C LEU A 53 -20.49 -17.01 1.28
N ALA A 54 -20.46 -16.82 2.61
CA ALA A 54 -21.60 -16.38 3.40
C ALA A 54 -21.80 -14.85 3.41
N SER A 55 -20.92 -14.09 2.75
CA SER A 55 -21.05 -12.64 2.64
C SER A 55 -22.20 -12.30 1.67
N PRO A 56 -22.99 -11.24 1.94
CA PRO A 56 -24.02 -10.78 1.00
C PRO A 56 -23.43 -10.39 -0.36
N GLU A 57 -22.19 -9.91 -0.38
CA GLU A 57 -21.43 -9.63 -1.59
C GLU A 57 -20.36 -10.70 -1.76
N THR A 58 -20.51 -11.55 -2.78
CA THR A 58 -19.58 -12.65 -3.06
C THR A 58 -18.59 -12.32 -4.17
N ARG A 59 -18.75 -11.17 -4.85
CA ARG A 59 -17.86 -10.76 -5.94
C ARG A 59 -16.44 -10.50 -5.42
N PRO A 60 -15.41 -10.89 -6.19
CA PRO A 60 -14.03 -10.54 -5.87
C PRO A 60 -13.87 -9.02 -5.77
N ARG A 61 -13.25 -8.56 -4.68
CA ARG A 61 -13.10 -7.12 -4.42
C ARG A 61 -11.86 -6.53 -5.08
N TYR A 62 -10.80 -7.34 -5.19
CA TYR A 62 -9.55 -6.91 -5.78
C TYR A 62 -8.97 -7.96 -6.71
N HIS A 63 -8.35 -7.48 -7.78
CA HIS A 63 -7.53 -8.24 -8.71
C HIS A 63 -6.08 -7.82 -8.50
N ILE A 64 -5.22 -8.79 -8.22
CA ILE A 64 -3.80 -8.57 -7.93
C ILE A 64 -3.01 -9.31 -9.00
N SER A 65 -2.11 -8.62 -9.67
CA SER A 65 -1.24 -9.21 -10.70
C SER A 65 0.21 -8.85 -10.45
N VAL A 66 1.09 -9.74 -10.89
CA VAL A 66 2.55 -9.56 -10.85
C VAL A 66 3.08 -9.63 -12.28
N SER A 67 3.89 -8.66 -12.67
CA SER A 67 4.60 -8.66 -13.94
C SER A 67 6.10 -8.48 -13.72
N GLN A 68 6.92 -8.95 -14.65
CA GLN A 68 8.37 -8.79 -14.59
C GLN A 68 8.77 -7.52 -15.35
N ASN A 69 9.67 -6.71 -14.79
CA ASN A 69 10.24 -5.58 -15.52
C ASN A 69 11.21 -6.11 -16.58
N CYS A 70 10.92 -5.88 -17.86
CA CYS A 70 11.72 -6.38 -18.98
C CYS A 70 13.12 -5.75 -19.07
N PHE A 71 13.30 -4.54 -18.52
CA PHE A 71 14.60 -3.86 -18.45
C PHE A 71 15.36 -4.15 -17.15
N THR A 72 14.67 -4.70 -16.15
CA THR A 72 15.29 -5.08 -14.88
C THR A 72 14.76 -6.46 -14.48
N PRO A 73 15.29 -7.56 -15.07
CA PRO A 73 14.71 -8.90 -14.94
C PRO A 73 14.66 -9.44 -13.50
N MET A 74 15.45 -8.85 -12.60
CA MET A 74 15.45 -9.17 -11.17
C MET A 74 14.40 -8.36 -10.38
N SER A 75 13.51 -7.65 -11.08
CA SER A 75 12.49 -6.78 -10.53
C SER A 75 11.10 -7.18 -11.01
N TRP A 76 10.14 -7.12 -10.09
CA TRP A 76 8.74 -7.42 -10.35
C TRP A 76 7.86 -6.27 -9.91
N ILE A 77 6.88 -5.96 -10.74
CA ILE A 77 5.84 -4.96 -10.48
C ILE A 77 4.60 -5.70 -10.01
N THR A 78 4.14 -5.39 -8.81
CA THR A 78 2.88 -5.90 -8.27
C THR A 78 1.83 -4.80 -8.38
N THR A 79 0.74 -5.07 -9.08
CA THR A 79 -0.37 -4.15 -9.30
C THR A 79 -1.61 -4.67 -8.59
N ALA A 80 -2.27 -3.82 -7.80
CA ALA A 80 -3.57 -4.09 -7.20
C ALA A 80 -4.64 -3.22 -7.86
N ARG A 81 -5.81 -3.80 -8.16
CA ARG A 81 -6.94 -3.13 -8.82
C ARG A 81 -8.23 -3.33 -8.03
N ARG A 82 -9.08 -2.31 -7.98
CA ARG A 82 -10.45 -2.39 -7.45
C ARG A 82 -11.38 -2.99 -8.49
N SER A 83 -11.43 -4.32 -8.60
CA SER A 83 -12.49 -5.10 -9.24
C SER A 83 -12.08 -6.58 -9.27
N SER A 84 -12.95 -7.45 -9.79
CA SER A 84 -12.58 -8.81 -10.18
C SER A 84 -11.80 -8.90 -11.49
N ALA A 85 -11.77 -7.83 -12.28
CA ALA A 85 -11.27 -7.83 -13.65
C ALA A 85 -9.90 -7.13 -13.76
N ALA A 86 -9.17 -7.47 -14.82
CA ALA A 86 -7.82 -6.94 -15.05
C ALA A 86 -7.80 -5.48 -15.51
N ASP A 87 -8.93 -4.96 -16.00
CA ASP A 87 -9.15 -3.60 -16.48
C ASP A 87 -9.74 -2.66 -15.40
N GLY A 88 -9.90 -3.14 -14.16
CA GLY A 88 -10.37 -2.31 -13.05
C GLY A 88 -9.45 -1.15 -12.68
N GLU A 89 -10.01 -0.20 -11.93
CA GLU A 89 -9.31 0.97 -11.39
C GLU A 89 -8.04 0.54 -10.65
N ILE A 90 -6.90 1.13 -11.02
CA ILE A 90 -5.64 0.84 -10.37
C ILE A 90 -5.70 1.43 -8.96
N LEU A 91 -5.40 0.63 -7.95
CA LEU A 91 -5.27 1.12 -6.59
C LEU A 91 -3.84 1.58 -6.31
N GLY A 92 -2.88 0.75 -6.69
CA GLY A 92 -1.47 1.05 -6.54
C GLY A 92 -0.61 -0.03 -7.17
N GLU A 93 0.61 0.35 -7.45
CA GLU A 93 1.64 -0.49 -8.05
C GLU A 93 2.92 -0.35 -7.26
N PHE A 94 3.63 -1.42 -6.99
CA PHE A 94 4.96 -1.31 -6.40
C PHE A 94 5.95 -2.21 -7.11
N GLU A 95 7.16 -1.70 -7.28
CA GLU A 95 8.27 -2.40 -7.90
C GLU A 95 9.27 -2.84 -6.83
N LEU A 96 9.49 -4.16 -6.75
CA LEU A 96 10.45 -4.76 -5.83
C LEU A 96 11.41 -5.70 -6.57
N GLY A 97 12.71 -5.45 -6.39
CA GLY A 97 13.77 -6.31 -6.89
C GLY A 97 14.34 -7.28 -5.86
N ILE A 98 14.97 -8.35 -6.34
CA ILE A 98 15.85 -9.18 -5.50
C ILE A 98 17.09 -8.36 -5.17
N GLN A 99 17.29 -8.08 -3.89
CA GLN A 99 18.47 -7.38 -3.41
C GLN A 99 19.67 -8.34 -3.41
N MET A 100 20.49 -8.23 -4.46
CA MET A 100 21.80 -8.87 -4.55
C MET A 100 22.81 -7.99 -3.80
N GLY A 101 22.84 -8.09 -2.47
CA GLY A 101 23.81 -7.37 -1.67
C GLY A 101 25.24 -7.79 -2.05
N GLY A 102 26.09 -6.82 -2.38
CA GLY A 102 27.54 -7.03 -2.43
C GLY A 102 28.24 -6.83 -3.78
N MET A 103 27.53 -6.73 -4.90
CA MET A 103 28.13 -6.31 -6.17
C MET A 103 27.48 -4.98 -6.56
N GLY A 104 28.29 -3.95 -6.77
CA GLY A 104 27.91 -2.54 -7.00
C GLY A 104 27.09 -2.26 -8.26
N SER A 105 26.10 -3.11 -8.52
CA SER A 105 24.97 -2.83 -9.38
C SER A 105 24.12 -1.75 -8.72
N SER A 106 23.81 -0.71 -9.49
CA SER A 106 22.89 0.36 -9.13
C SER A 106 21.67 -0.23 -8.44
N GLU A 107 21.57 -0.05 -7.13
CA GLU A 107 20.45 -0.48 -6.32
C GLU A 107 19.25 0.36 -6.76
N ARG A 108 18.47 -0.17 -7.72
CA ARG A 108 17.19 0.45 -8.09
C ARG A 108 16.34 0.38 -6.83
N ARG A 109 16.18 1.54 -6.18
CA ARG A 109 15.40 1.66 -4.96
C ARG A 109 13.97 1.21 -5.26
N PRO A 110 13.34 0.40 -4.40
CA PRO A 110 11.95 0.04 -4.58
C PRO A 110 11.07 1.27 -4.66
N THR A 111 10.11 1.25 -5.58
CA THR A 111 9.14 2.35 -5.77
C THR A 111 7.72 1.87 -5.57
N ILE A 112 6.85 2.81 -5.26
CA ILE A 112 5.41 2.61 -5.15
C ILE A 112 4.68 3.76 -5.81
N PHE A 113 3.71 3.42 -6.65
CA PHE A 113 2.75 4.34 -7.24
C PHE A 113 1.42 4.16 -6.52
N MET A 114 0.90 5.24 -5.93
CA MET A 114 -0.40 5.24 -5.24
C MET A 114 -1.41 6.03 -6.08
N HIS A 115 -2.42 5.36 -6.64
CA HIS A 115 -3.43 5.99 -7.48
C HIS A 115 -4.56 6.60 -6.65
N GLY A 116 -5.20 7.66 -7.18
CA GLY A 116 -6.41 8.24 -6.59
C GLY A 116 -6.22 8.95 -5.24
N ARG A 117 -4.98 9.29 -4.86
CA ARG A 117 -4.65 9.97 -3.58
C ARG A 117 -4.59 11.51 -3.68
N GLY A 118 -5.15 12.10 -4.74
CA GLY A 118 -5.20 13.55 -4.90
C GLY A 118 -3.82 14.15 -5.19
N PRO A 119 -3.41 15.26 -4.55
CA PRO A 119 -2.18 15.99 -4.88
C PRO A 119 -0.89 15.18 -4.61
N ASP A 120 -1.01 14.08 -3.87
CA ASP A 120 0.06 13.14 -3.55
C ASP A 120 0.13 11.94 -4.50
N GLU A 121 -0.69 11.93 -5.56
CA GLU A 121 -0.64 10.92 -6.60
C GLU A 121 0.69 10.97 -7.35
N GLY A 122 1.31 9.81 -7.54
CA GLY A 122 2.59 9.69 -8.21
C GLY A 122 3.45 8.56 -7.67
N GLU A 123 4.56 8.35 -8.35
CA GLU A 123 5.62 7.43 -7.92
C GLU A 123 6.38 8.02 -6.74
N LYS A 124 6.54 7.23 -5.69
CA LYS A 124 7.30 7.55 -4.48
C LYS A 124 8.31 6.44 -4.21
N TRP A 125 9.35 6.75 -3.45
CA TRP A 125 10.23 5.71 -2.93
C TRP A 125 9.46 4.90 -1.90
N LEU A 126 9.61 3.58 -1.95
CA LEU A 126 8.92 2.70 -1.00
C LEU A 126 9.37 2.99 0.44
N GLU A 127 10.62 3.39 0.66
CA GLU A 127 11.17 3.74 1.98
C GLU A 127 10.50 4.98 2.62
N ASP A 128 9.93 5.88 1.82
CA ASP A 128 9.19 7.04 2.31
C ASP A 128 7.80 6.65 2.82
N VAL A 129 7.23 5.56 2.30
CA VAL A 129 5.87 5.10 2.62
C VAL A 129 5.88 3.92 3.58
N TYR A 130 6.84 3.02 3.47
CA TYR A 130 6.96 1.77 4.22
C TYR A 130 8.27 1.73 4.99
N ASN A 131 8.19 1.69 6.32
CA ASN A 131 9.36 1.67 7.20
C ASN A 131 9.39 0.38 8.03
N ASP A 132 10.41 -0.44 7.79
CA ASP A 132 10.69 -1.70 8.48
C ASP A 132 11.97 -1.68 9.32
N ASN A 133 12.45 -0.49 9.71
CA ASN A 133 13.63 -0.35 10.56
C ASN A 133 13.43 -0.84 11.99
N TYR A 134 12.20 -1.18 12.38
CA TYR A 134 11.88 -1.64 13.72
C TYR A 134 11.84 -3.17 13.79
N ALA A 135 12.40 -3.74 14.85
CA ALA A 135 12.54 -5.19 14.99
C ALA A 135 11.20 -5.95 15.03
N HIS A 136 10.12 -5.28 15.41
CA HIS A 136 8.86 -5.92 15.84
C HIS A 136 7.62 -5.34 15.16
N HIS A 137 7.80 -4.31 14.34
CA HIS A 137 6.71 -3.71 13.61
C HIS A 137 7.18 -3.04 12.33
N VAL A 138 6.24 -2.81 11.43
CA VAL A 138 6.46 -1.97 10.24
C VAL A 138 5.39 -0.90 10.20
N THR A 139 5.72 0.27 9.66
CA THR A 139 4.75 1.37 9.50
C THR A 139 4.48 1.66 8.04
N TRP A 140 3.26 2.11 7.76
CA TRP A 140 2.79 2.50 6.43
C TRP A 140 2.19 3.90 6.48
N GLN A 141 2.75 4.84 5.75
CA GLN A 141 2.29 6.24 5.74
C GLN A 141 0.99 6.38 4.95
N LEU A 142 -0.04 6.92 5.63
CA LEU A 142 -1.30 7.31 5.00
C LEU A 142 -1.13 8.70 4.33
N PRO A 143 -2.13 9.21 3.59
CA PRO A 143 -2.06 10.55 3.04
C PRO A 143 -1.85 11.59 4.16
N PRO A 144 -1.29 12.77 3.83
CA PRO A 144 -1.06 13.82 4.83
C PRO A 144 -2.29 14.09 5.69
N GLY A 145 -2.07 14.13 7.01
CA GLY A 145 -3.13 14.37 8.00
C GLY A 145 -3.87 13.10 8.48
N GLN A 146 -3.70 11.94 7.83
CA GLN A 146 -4.35 10.70 8.26
C GLN A 146 -3.52 9.83 9.20
N GLY A 147 -2.22 10.13 9.37
CA GLY A 147 -1.31 9.38 10.23
C GLY A 147 -0.64 8.21 9.51
N HIS A 148 -0.49 7.07 10.18
CA HIS A 148 0.09 5.86 9.61
C HIS A 148 -0.62 4.60 10.09
N LEU A 149 -0.54 3.53 9.31
CA LEU A 149 -0.84 2.19 9.77
C LEU A 149 0.40 1.60 10.45
N TYR A 150 0.16 0.84 11.50
CA TYR A 150 1.19 0.12 12.25
C TYR A 150 0.89 -1.37 12.19
N TRP A 151 1.83 -2.17 11.71
CA TRP A 151 1.72 -3.62 11.66
C TRP A 151 2.60 -4.26 12.74
N ASP A 152 2.00 -4.91 13.74
CA ASP A 152 2.69 -5.80 14.67
C ASP A 152 3.02 -7.12 13.95
N ILE A 153 4.32 -7.39 13.78
CA ILE A 153 4.83 -8.55 13.03
C ILE A 153 5.40 -9.66 13.91
N LEU A 154 5.35 -9.50 15.24
CA LEU A 154 5.91 -10.47 16.19
C LEU A 154 5.21 -11.82 16.19
N ARG A 155 3.89 -11.81 15.98
CA ARG A 155 3.05 -13.01 16.08
C ARG A 155 2.93 -13.69 14.73
N SER A 156 2.41 -14.93 14.70
CA SER A 156 2.13 -15.65 13.45
C SER A 156 1.23 -14.82 12.52
N ASN A 157 0.18 -14.22 13.10
CA ASN A 157 -0.73 -13.31 12.42
C ASN A 157 -0.22 -11.89 12.60
N LYS A 158 -0.23 -11.12 11.52
CA LYS A 158 0.23 -9.74 11.47
C LYS A 158 -0.95 -8.83 11.77
N LYS A 159 -0.85 -7.99 12.79
CA LYS A 159 -1.98 -7.16 13.24
C LYS A 159 -1.77 -5.71 12.85
N CYS A 160 -2.76 -5.10 12.19
CA CYS A 160 -2.72 -3.72 11.72
C CYS A 160 -3.52 -2.80 12.65
N TYR A 161 -2.97 -1.64 12.97
CA TYR A 161 -3.55 -0.64 13.85
C TYR A 161 -3.44 0.77 13.24
N ALA A 162 -4.36 1.67 13.59
CA ALA A 162 -4.29 3.08 13.19
C ALA A 162 -3.51 3.90 14.23
N SER A 163 -2.54 4.70 13.80
CA SER A 163 -1.77 5.56 14.71
C SER A 163 -2.51 6.83 15.15
N ASN A 164 -3.48 7.27 14.35
CA ASN A 164 -4.21 8.54 14.51
C ASN A 164 -5.27 8.49 15.63
N SER A 165 -5.49 7.32 16.23
CA SER A 165 -6.50 7.11 17.26
C SER A 165 -5.89 7.12 18.67
N PRO A 166 -6.63 7.59 19.69
CA PRO A 166 -6.18 7.54 21.08
C PRO A 166 -5.94 6.10 21.51
N ARG A 167 -5.03 5.89 22.46
CA ARG A 167 -4.72 4.54 22.96
C ARG A 167 -5.88 4.00 23.82
N PRO A 168 -6.21 2.69 23.71
CA PRO A 168 -5.57 1.69 22.87
C PRO A 168 -5.91 1.87 21.38
N HIS A 169 -4.90 1.74 20.51
CA HIS A 169 -5.11 1.88 19.07
C HIS A 169 -6.11 0.82 18.55
N PRO A 170 -7.08 1.18 17.69
CA PRO A 170 -8.06 0.24 17.17
C PRO A 170 -7.38 -0.78 16.26
N LEU A 171 -7.77 -2.05 16.41
CA LEU A 171 -7.35 -3.13 15.52
C LEU A 171 -8.14 -3.01 14.20
N LEU A 172 -7.44 -2.72 13.11
CA LEU A 172 -8.04 -2.50 11.80
C LEU A 172 -8.08 -3.79 10.98
N ALA A 173 -7.02 -4.60 11.04
CA ALA A 173 -6.93 -5.83 10.27
C ALA A 173 -5.98 -6.86 10.89
N GLU A 174 -6.12 -8.11 10.48
CA GLU A 174 -5.18 -9.20 10.72
C GLU A 174 -4.84 -9.90 9.40
N PHE A 175 -3.57 -9.92 9.04
CA PHE A 175 -3.06 -10.67 7.89
C PHE A 175 -2.47 -12.00 8.36
N ILE A 176 -2.96 -13.09 7.80
CA ILE A 176 -2.59 -14.46 8.15
C ILE A 176 -1.77 -15.01 6.99
N PRO A 177 -0.42 -14.93 7.07
CA PRO A 177 0.43 -15.47 6.02
C PRO A 177 0.33 -16.99 6.01
N GLN A 178 0.58 -17.61 4.85
CA GLN A 178 0.84 -19.05 4.82
C GLN A 178 2.02 -19.35 5.77
N PRO A 179 1.89 -20.37 6.65
CA PRO A 179 3.02 -20.80 7.44
C PRO A 179 4.14 -21.17 6.48
N SER A 180 5.33 -20.60 6.69
CA SER A 180 6.49 -20.98 5.90
C SER A 180 6.74 -22.46 6.16
N ASN A 181 6.36 -23.32 5.22
CA ASN A 181 6.63 -24.75 5.24
C ASN A 181 8.13 -25.00 4.98
N SER A 182 9.02 -24.29 5.67
CA SER A 182 10.47 -24.46 5.58
C SER A 182 10.92 -25.86 5.97
N ASN A 183 10.07 -26.64 6.66
CA ASN A 183 10.29 -28.04 6.99
C ASN A 183 9.61 -29.05 6.04
N SER A 184 8.83 -28.62 5.03
CA SER A 184 8.20 -29.52 4.03
C SER A 184 9.10 -29.77 2.81
N ARG A 185 10.43 -29.88 3.02
CA ARG A 185 11.33 -30.44 1.99
C ARG A 185 11.23 -31.97 1.89
N LEU A 186 10.42 -32.60 2.76
CA LEU A 186 10.16 -34.02 2.69
C LEU A 186 8.91 -34.28 1.86
N ARG A 187 9.16 -34.45 0.56
CA ARG A 187 8.43 -35.27 -0.42
C ARG A 187 6.89 -35.11 -0.44
N PRO A 188 6.29 -34.58 -1.52
CA PRO A 188 4.85 -34.66 -1.69
C PRO A 188 4.44 -36.15 -1.69
N SER A 189 3.64 -36.54 -0.70
CA SER A 189 3.11 -37.91 -0.62
C SER A 189 2.09 -38.07 -1.75
N PRO A 190 2.30 -38.98 -2.72
CA PRO A 190 1.47 -39.09 -3.93
C PRO A 190 0.08 -39.71 -3.70
N ARG A 191 -0.41 -39.75 -2.45
CA ARG A 191 -1.66 -40.44 -2.08
C ARG A 191 -2.67 -39.62 -1.28
N SER A 192 -2.44 -38.33 -1.04
CA SER A 192 -3.46 -37.44 -0.44
C SER A 192 -4.11 -36.54 -1.49
N SER A 193 -4.60 -37.15 -2.56
CA SER A 193 -5.61 -36.55 -3.44
C SER A 193 -6.96 -36.65 -2.73
N LEU A 194 -7.43 -35.55 -2.12
CA LEU A 194 -8.85 -35.16 -1.92
C LEU A 194 -9.06 -34.13 -0.79
N SER A 195 -8.03 -33.76 -0.02
CA SER A 195 -8.10 -32.59 0.86
C SER A 195 -6.76 -31.85 0.92
N HIS A 196 -6.33 -31.31 -0.22
CA HIS A 196 -5.43 -30.17 -0.15
C HIS A 196 -6.25 -29.01 0.42
N SER A 197 -6.30 -28.91 1.74
CA SER A 197 -6.53 -27.62 2.40
C SER A 197 -5.33 -26.75 2.04
N TYR A 198 -5.35 -26.20 0.83
CA TYR A 198 -4.53 -25.07 0.46
C TYR A 198 -4.87 -24.00 1.49
N GLN A 199 -4.04 -23.87 2.53
CA GLN A 199 -4.16 -22.77 3.47
C GLN A 199 -3.96 -21.51 2.65
N SER A 200 -5.03 -20.87 2.22
CA SER A 200 -4.93 -19.62 1.49
C SER A 200 -4.38 -18.55 2.42
N TYR A 201 -3.66 -17.58 1.86
CA TYR A 201 -3.44 -16.33 2.57
C TYR A 201 -4.80 -15.73 2.92
N GLN A 202 -4.91 -15.14 4.11
CA GLN A 202 -6.16 -14.51 4.55
C GLN A 202 -5.90 -13.10 5.07
N LEU A 203 -6.85 -12.21 4.80
CA LEU A 203 -6.88 -10.85 5.31
C LEU A 203 -8.21 -10.62 6.02
N LYS A 204 -8.19 -10.57 7.35
CA LYS A 204 -9.36 -10.21 8.15
C LYS A 204 -9.38 -8.72 8.39
N VAL A 205 -10.47 -8.05 8.05
CA VAL A 205 -10.64 -6.60 8.22
C VAL A 205 -11.78 -6.35 9.18
N TYR A 206 -11.53 -5.54 10.20
CA TYR A 206 -12.50 -5.15 11.22
C TYR A 206 -13.31 -3.94 10.73
N PRO A 207 -14.48 -3.64 11.32
CA PRO A 207 -15.34 -2.53 10.89
C PRO A 207 -14.60 -1.20 10.66
N GLN A 208 -13.73 -0.82 11.59
CA GLN A 208 -12.93 0.41 11.50
C GLN A 208 -11.84 0.35 10.42
N GLY A 209 -11.43 -0.85 10.00
CA GLY A 209 -10.42 -1.03 8.97
C GLY A 209 -10.93 -0.82 7.55
N PHE A 210 -12.25 -0.79 7.33
CA PHE A 210 -12.81 -0.65 5.98
C PHE A 210 -12.51 0.71 5.34
N GLU A 211 -12.33 1.77 6.14
CA GLU A 211 -11.93 3.08 5.63
C GLU A 211 -10.48 3.08 5.10
N TYR A 212 -9.64 2.14 5.54
CA TYR A 212 -8.25 1.98 5.12
C TYR A 212 -8.04 0.71 4.29
N LEU A 213 -9.10 0.08 3.78
CA LEU A 213 -9.01 -1.27 3.21
C LEU A 213 -7.97 -1.37 2.09
N ASP A 214 -7.92 -0.36 1.25
CA ASP A 214 -6.98 -0.22 0.15
C ASP A 214 -5.52 -0.20 0.63
N ASP A 215 -5.23 0.62 1.64
CA ASP A 215 -3.93 0.75 2.26
C ASP A 215 -3.50 -0.49 3.04
N ILE A 216 -4.45 -1.10 3.73
CA ILE A 216 -4.26 -2.37 4.42
C ILE A 216 -3.86 -3.44 3.40
N LEU A 217 -4.55 -3.50 2.25
CA LEU A 217 -4.23 -4.46 1.19
C LEU A 217 -2.83 -4.22 0.62
N LEU A 218 -2.52 -3.00 0.20
CA LEU A 218 -1.22 -2.67 -0.39
C LEU A 218 -0.07 -2.90 0.60
N SER A 219 -0.20 -2.43 1.84
CA SER A 219 0.82 -2.62 2.86
C SER A 219 1.04 -4.08 3.24
N ALA A 220 -0.02 -4.90 3.28
CA ALA A 220 0.08 -6.34 3.49
C ALA A 220 0.80 -7.05 2.33
N LEU A 221 0.52 -6.66 1.07
CA LEU A 221 1.20 -7.19 -0.11
C LEU A 221 2.68 -6.83 -0.13
N VAL A 222 3.03 -5.58 0.18
CA VAL A 222 4.42 -5.13 0.32
C VAL A 222 5.14 -5.91 1.42
N TYR A 223 4.52 -6.04 2.60
CA TYR A 223 5.05 -6.82 3.71
C TYR A 223 5.38 -8.26 3.28
N GLU A 224 4.42 -8.95 2.68
CA GLU A 224 4.58 -10.34 2.28
C GLU A 224 5.64 -10.48 1.17
N ARG A 225 5.69 -9.53 0.22
CA ARG A 225 6.70 -9.53 -0.84
C ARG A 225 8.10 -9.33 -0.28
N LYS A 226 8.31 -8.36 0.62
CA LYS A 226 9.62 -8.17 1.28
C LYS A 226 10.04 -9.37 2.12
N ARG A 227 9.09 -9.99 2.84
CA ARG A 227 9.34 -11.19 3.67
C ARG A 227 9.75 -12.42 2.85
N THR A 228 9.19 -12.58 1.65
CA THR A 228 9.40 -13.76 0.79
C THR A 228 10.49 -13.56 -0.27
N THR A 229 10.91 -12.32 -0.51
CA THR A 229 11.99 -12.01 -1.45
C THR A 229 13.34 -12.30 -0.78
N PRO A 230 14.21 -13.14 -1.38
CA PRO A 230 15.56 -13.34 -0.88
C PRO A 230 16.30 -12.01 -0.79
N CYS A 231 16.78 -11.65 0.39
CA CYS A 231 17.78 -10.61 0.55
C CYS A 231 19.13 -11.30 0.79
N PHE A 232 20.09 -11.12 -0.13
CA PHE A 232 21.46 -11.52 0.12
C PHE A 232 22.09 -10.44 0.97
N GLN A 233 21.91 -10.52 2.29
CA GLN A 233 22.67 -9.68 3.19
C GLN A 233 24.12 -10.13 3.12
N THR A 234 24.95 -9.40 2.36
CA THR A 234 26.39 -9.37 2.63
C THR A 234 26.54 -8.80 4.03
N LYS A 235 26.65 -9.69 5.02
CA LYS A 235 27.13 -9.31 6.35
C LYS A 235 28.46 -8.61 6.13
N ALA A 236 28.46 -7.29 6.21
CA ALA A 236 29.71 -6.55 6.29
C ALA A 236 30.50 -7.17 7.45
N PRO A 237 31.79 -7.53 7.25
CA PRO A 237 32.57 -8.08 8.33
C PRO A 237 32.52 -7.09 9.50
N ALA A 238 32.17 -7.60 10.69
CA ALA A 238 31.93 -6.81 11.89
C ALA A 238 33.14 -5.96 12.35
N SER A 239 34.26 -6.01 11.64
CA SER A 239 35.50 -5.29 11.92
C SER A 239 35.52 -3.82 11.46
N VAL A 240 34.58 -3.34 10.63
CA VAL A 240 34.63 -1.96 10.10
C VAL A 240 33.75 -0.96 10.87
N ALA A 241 32.88 -1.42 11.77
CA ALA A 241 31.94 -0.56 12.49
C ALA A 241 32.53 0.21 13.70
N LYS A 242 33.85 0.15 13.96
CA LYS A 242 34.49 0.84 15.10
C LYS A 242 35.21 2.16 14.77
N MET A 243 35.23 2.60 13.52
CA MET A 243 36.05 3.77 13.12
C MET A 243 35.22 4.99 12.75
N LYS A 244 34.32 5.42 13.64
CA LYS A 244 33.70 6.76 13.54
C LYS A 244 33.08 7.14 14.89
N TYR A 245 33.91 7.64 15.82
CA TYR A 245 33.59 8.60 16.89
C TYR A 245 34.75 8.63 17.93
N GLU A 246 35.98 8.88 17.49
CA GLU A 246 36.96 9.50 18.38
C GLU A 246 37.03 10.98 18.05
N ARG A 247 36.43 11.76 18.94
CA ARG A 247 36.50 13.21 18.98
C ARG A 247 37.97 13.62 19.12
N TYR A 248 38.45 14.50 18.26
CA TYR A 248 39.63 15.30 18.55
C TYR A 248 39.39 16.10 19.85
N PRO A 249 40.29 16.07 20.84
CA PRO A 249 40.23 17.02 21.95
C PRO A 249 40.53 18.42 21.42
N VAL A 250 39.55 19.31 21.52
CA VAL A 250 39.73 20.76 21.37
C VAL A 250 40.61 21.21 22.53
N ILE A 251 41.81 21.72 22.22
CA ILE A 251 42.69 22.38 23.18
C ILE A 251 41.99 23.68 23.61
N ALA A 252 41.42 23.69 24.81
CA ALA A 252 40.89 24.89 25.43
C ALA A 252 42.05 25.66 26.08
N SER A 253 42.41 26.80 25.50
CA SER A 253 43.24 27.82 26.13
C SER A 253 42.43 28.55 27.20
N SER A 254 42.80 28.37 28.46
CA SER A 254 42.24 29.08 29.61
C SER A 254 42.78 30.51 29.66
N VAL A 255 41.92 31.49 29.40
CA VAL A 255 42.10 32.88 29.83
C VAL A 255 41.17 33.09 31.01
N SER A 256 41.77 33.39 32.15
CA SER A 256 41.15 33.81 33.39
C SER A 256 40.45 35.15 33.23
N SER A 257 39.21 35.28 33.69
CA SER A 257 38.66 36.54 34.19
C SER A 257 37.43 36.29 35.06
N SER A 258 37.60 36.73 36.30
CA SER A 258 36.62 36.90 37.37
C SER A 258 35.53 37.92 37.02
N SER A 259 34.28 37.62 37.38
CA SER A 259 33.43 38.55 38.13
C SER A 259 32.08 37.92 38.49
N SER A 260 31.71 38.17 39.74
CA SER A 260 30.46 37.83 40.41
C SER A 260 29.30 38.75 39.98
N VAL A 261 28.09 38.43 40.48
CA VAL A 261 26.94 39.33 40.74
C VAL A 261 25.66 39.15 39.87
N ARG A 262 24.67 38.52 40.54
CA ARG A 262 23.21 38.81 40.68
C ARG A 262 22.22 38.78 39.49
N SER A 263 21.10 38.13 39.87
CA SER A 263 19.67 38.51 39.72
C SER A 263 18.94 38.42 38.38
N SER A 264 18.05 37.43 38.34
CA SER A 264 16.63 37.47 37.96
C SER A 264 16.09 38.74 37.30
N VAL A 265 15.48 38.62 36.11
CA VAL A 265 14.21 39.29 35.72
C VAL A 265 13.55 38.50 34.58
N THR A 266 12.28 38.18 34.78
CA THR A 266 11.22 37.78 33.83
C THR A 266 11.02 38.75 32.67
N SER A 267 10.77 38.26 31.45
CA SER A 267 9.94 38.99 30.46
C SER A 267 9.48 38.07 29.33
N SER A 268 8.16 37.91 29.27
CA SER A 268 7.38 37.37 28.16
C SER A 268 7.43 38.33 26.96
N ILE A 269 7.63 37.82 25.75
CA ILE A 269 7.33 38.55 24.51
C ILE A 269 6.55 37.62 23.58
N SER A 270 5.29 37.97 23.39
CA SER A 270 4.41 37.53 22.32
C SER A 270 4.65 38.40 21.09
N ILE A 271 4.78 37.81 19.90
CA ILE A 271 4.63 38.54 18.64
C ILE A 271 3.60 37.79 17.78
N GLN A 272 2.48 38.48 17.58
CA GLN A 272 1.47 38.22 16.56
C GLN A 272 1.84 38.93 15.25
N ALA A 273 1.16 38.50 14.18
CA ALA A 273 0.93 39.17 12.90
C ALA A 273 2.11 39.09 11.89
N SER A 274 1.90 38.97 10.57
CA SER A 274 0.71 39.23 9.75
C SER A 274 0.84 38.61 8.37
N ASN A 275 -0.32 38.34 7.78
CA ASN A 275 -0.69 38.23 6.36
C ASN A 275 0.33 38.74 5.32
N SER A 276 0.41 38.01 4.20
CA SER A 276 0.28 38.64 2.87
C SER A 276 -0.05 37.60 1.81
N SER A 277 -1.27 37.71 1.33
CA SER A 277 -1.78 37.20 0.06
C SER A 277 -1.02 37.83 -1.11
N THR A 278 -0.64 37.02 -2.10
CA THR A 278 -0.31 37.52 -3.45
C THR A 278 -0.88 36.58 -4.50
N SER A 279 -1.83 37.11 -5.26
CA SER A 279 -2.37 36.53 -6.49
C SER A 279 -1.43 36.81 -7.67
N ARG A 280 -1.37 35.89 -8.63
CA ARG A 280 -0.97 36.01 -10.06
C ARG A 280 -0.65 34.58 -10.55
N ALA A 281 -0.88 34.16 -11.79
CA ALA A 281 -1.55 34.67 -12.96
C ALA A 281 -1.71 33.47 -13.92
N ALA A 282 -2.62 33.60 -14.87
CA ALA A 282 -2.88 32.65 -15.96
C ALA A 282 -1.64 32.31 -16.81
N GLY A 283 -1.61 31.11 -17.39
CA GLY A 283 -0.57 30.69 -18.34
C GLY A 283 -0.87 29.38 -19.06
N SER A 284 -1.54 29.51 -20.21
CA SER A 284 -1.52 28.67 -21.43
C SER A 284 -1.54 27.13 -21.35
N GLU A 285 -2.64 26.57 -21.85
CA GLU A 285 -2.71 25.22 -22.42
C GLU A 285 -1.85 25.09 -23.69
N ALA A 286 -1.04 24.04 -23.76
CA ALA A 286 -0.45 23.54 -25.00
C ALA A 286 -0.97 22.12 -25.24
N SER A 287 -1.83 21.98 -26.26
CA SER A 287 -2.25 20.68 -26.79
C SER A 287 -1.12 20.09 -27.64
N ILE A 288 -0.66 18.89 -27.29
CA ILE A 288 0.23 18.08 -28.12
C ILE A 288 -0.61 16.93 -28.70
N HIS A 289 -0.80 16.97 -30.02
CA HIS A 289 -1.27 15.83 -30.80
C HIS A 289 -0.13 14.80 -30.91
N TYR A 290 -0.38 13.56 -30.51
CA TYR A 290 0.40 12.41 -30.94
C TYR A 290 -0.37 11.66 -32.04
N LEU A 291 0.38 11.34 -33.10
CA LEU A 291 0.04 10.36 -34.14
C LEU A 291 0.10 8.94 -33.56
#